data_AF-A0A0B6YLL2-F1
#
_entry.id   AF-A0A0B6YLL2-F1
#
_cell.length_a   1.000
_cell.length_b   1.000
_cell.length_c   1.000
_cell.angle_alpha   90.00
_cell.angle_beta   90.00
_cell.angle_gamma   90.00
#
_symmetry.space_group_name_H-M   'P 1'
#
loop_
_entity.id
_entity.type
_entity.pdbx_description
1 polymer ?
#
loop_
_entity_poly.entity_id
_entity_poly.type
_entity_poly.pdbx_seq_one_letter_code
_entity_poly.pdbx_strand_id
1 'polypeptide(L)'
;HGVLRADGTRTETPLIFGLDDREEFVPMENRTASVRLVEGYNDFEGRLEVEINGTWGTVCKDGWIEENSLLVCQQLGLAFNPNYPTARRQVPAFNDTPIVMSWVSCDEVDVDLTLCRAVNVDARSCS
;
A
#
# COMPACT_ATOMS: atom_id res chain seq x y z
N HIS A 1 -3.26 -2.11 -12.76
CA HIS A 1 -2.46 -1.51 -11.67
C HIS A 1 -3.33 -0.58 -10.85
N GLY A 2 -3.25 -0.67 -9.53
CA GLY A 2 -3.96 0.19 -8.58
C GLY A 2 -3.28 1.55 -8.42
N VAL A 3 -4.09 2.58 -8.19
CA VAL A 3 -3.65 3.94 -7.88
C VAL A 3 -4.23 4.32 -6.54
N LEU A 4 -3.42 4.85 -5.64
CA LEU A 4 -3.84 5.29 -4.31
C LEU A 4 -3.92 6.82 -4.28
N ARG A 5 -4.86 7.36 -3.49
CA ARG A 5 -4.96 8.79 -3.20
C ARG A 5 -5.29 8.99 -1.72
N ALA A 6 -4.44 9.75 -1.03
CA ALA A 6 -4.61 10.19 0.34
C ALA A 6 -5.37 11.54 0.40
N ASP A 7 -5.65 12.05 1.60
CA ASP A 7 -6.43 13.27 1.80
C ASP A 7 -5.65 14.58 1.56
N GLY A 8 -4.33 14.50 1.38
CA GLY A 8 -3.45 15.66 1.24
C GLY A 8 -2.73 16.08 2.53
N THR A 9 -2.82 15.27 3.60
CA THR A 9 -2.18 15.54 4.89
C THR A 9 -1.29 14.37 5.33
N ARG A 10 -0.27 14.69 6.14
CA ARG A 10 0.62 13.71 6.77
C ARG A 10 0.17 13.47 8.20
N THR A 11 0.29 12.25 8.69
CA THR A 11 -0.02 11.94 10.09
C THR A 11 1.11 12.44 10.99
N GLU A 12 0.82 13.39 11.89
CA GLU A 12 1.79 13.91 12.87
C GLU A 12 2.09 12.92 14.01
N THR A 13 1.27 11.88 14.14
CA THR A 13 1.43 10.80 15.12
C THR A 13 2.07 9.60 14.44
N PRO A 14 3.23 9.08 14.90
CA PRO A 14 3.63 7.74 14.56
C PRO A 14 2.54 6.81 15.10
N LEU A 15 1.82 6.12 14.21
CA LEU A 15 0.84 5.14 14.64
C LEU A 15 1.62 4.00 15.31
N ILE A 16 1.38 3.79 16.60
CA ILE A 16 2.00 2.72 17.38
C ILE A 16 1.03 1.54 17.37
N PHE A 17 1.30 0.55 16.52
CA PHE A 17 0.63 -0.75 16.59
C PHE A 17 1.69 -1.85 16.52
N GLY A 18 1.98 -2.44 17.68
CA GLY A 18 2.88 -3.57 17.82
C GLY A 18 3.54 -3.61 19.20
N LEU A 19 3.11 -4.54 20.04
CA LEU A 19 3.90 -4.99 21.19
C LEU A 19 4.73 -6.19 20.69
N ASP A 20 6.06 -6.10 20.72
CA ASP A 20 6.90 -7.31 20.67
C ASP A 20 6.70 -8.10 21.97
N ASP A 21 7.10 -9.38 22.03
CA ASP A 21 7.03 -10.23 23.23
C ASP A 21 7.81 -9.69 24.47
N ARG A 22 8.39 -8.49 24.35
CA ARG A 22 9.10 -7.74 25.38
C ARG A 22 8.36 -6.50 25.90
N GLU A 23 7.10 -6.28 25.53
CA GLU A 23 6.30 -5.10 25.91
C GLU A 23 7.00 -3.76 25.63
N GLU A 24 7.84 -3.71 24.60
CA GLU A 24 8.54 -2.49 24.20
C GLU A 24 7.79 -1.83 23.05
N PHE A 25 7.50 -0.54 23.19
CA PHE A 25 6.97 0.30 22.13
C PHE A 25 8.06 0.56 21.09
N VAL A 26 8.18 -0.31 20.10
CA VAL A 26 9.13 -0.13 18.99
C VAL A 26 8.47 0.79 17.94
N PRO A 27 9.09 1.91 17.55
CA PRO A 27 8.64 2.69 16.40
C PRO A 27 8.55 1.78 15.16
N MET A 28 7.49 1.91 14.35
CA MET A 28 7.29 1.10 13.13
C MET A 28 8.41 1.23 12.07
N GLU A 29 9.48 2.00 12.34
CA GLU A 29 10.63 2.24 11.46
C GLU A 29 11.40 0.98 11.01
N ASN A 30 11.07 -0.21 11.51
CA ASN A 30 11.90 -1.39 11.22
C ASN A 30 11.14 -2.68 10.82
N ARG A 31 9.84 -2.62 10.55
CA ARG A 31 9.07 -3.78 10.06
C ARG A 31 7.97 -3.40 9.08
N THR A 32 8.31 -2.66 8.03
CA THR A 32 7.37 -2.40 6.94
C THR A 32 8.01 -2.80 5.62
N ALA A 33 7.35 -3.64 4.83
CA ALA A 33 7.60 -3.69 3.41
C ALA A 33 7.60 -2.27 2.85
N SER A 34 8.58 -1.97 2.01
CA SER A 34 8.67 -0.65 1.40
C SER A 34 7.50 -0.49 0.44
N VAL A 35 6.52 0.34 0.79
CA VAL A 35 5.47 0.79 -0.13
C VAL A 35 5.80 2.21 -0.60
N ARG A 36 5.43 2.54 -1.83
CA ARG A 36 5.59 3.90 -2.36
C ARG A 36 4.51 4.27 -3.37
N LEU A 37 4.28 5.57 -3.49
CA LEU A 37 3.50 6.16 -4.57
C LEU A 37 4.45 6.70 -5.62
N VAL A 38 4.25 6.31 -6.88
CA VAL A 38 5.04 6.80 -8.01
C VAL A 38 4.16 7.41 -9.08
N GLU A 39 4.72 8.36 -9.82
CA GLU A 39 4.08 9.01 -10.97
C GLU A 39 2.72 9.65 -10.64
N GLY A 40 2.59 10.12 -9.39
CA GLY A 40 1.53 10.99 -8.93
C GLY A 40 1.67 12.41 -9.46
N TYR A 41 0.59 13.20 -9.34
CA TYR A 41 0.67 14.64 -9.52
C TYR A 41 1.32 15.35 -8.31
N ASN A 42 1.25 14.72 -7.15
CA ASN A 42 1.84 15.17 -5.88
C ASN A 42 2.16 13.96 -4.99
N ASP A 43 2.72 14.21 -3.81
CA ASP A 43 3.16 13.18 -2.85
C ASP A 43 2.01 12.36 -2.21
N PHE A 44 0.75 12.74 -2.43
CA PHE A 44 -0.43 12.13 -1.82
C PHE A 44 -1.23 11.28 -2.80
N GLU A 45 -0.77 11.13 -4.05
CA GLU A 45 -1.39 10.23 -5.00
C GLU A 45 -0.37 9.57 -5.90
N GLY A 46 -0.70 8.42 -6.48
CA GLY A 46 0.18 7.75 -7.44
C GLY A 46 -0.11 6.28 -7.58
N ARG A 47 0.58 5.64 -8.52
CA ARG A 47 0.58 4.18 -8.62
C ARG A 47 1.20 3.61 -7.36
N LEU A 48 0.51 2.65 -6.76
CA LEU A 48 1.03 1.92 -5.62
C LEU A 48 2.03 0.87 -6.10
N GLU A 49 3.25 0.95 -5.56
CA GLU A 49 4.27 -0.07 -5.69
C GLU A 49 4.68 -0.59 -4.31
N VAL A 50 5.01 -1.88 -4.25
CA VAL A 50 5.43 -2.60 -3.05
C VAL A 50 6.73 -3.36 -3.35
N GLU A 51 7.64 -3.36 -2.40
CA GLU A 51 8.89 -4.13 -2.46
C GLU A 51 8.70 -5.49 -1.79
N ILE A 52 8.88 -6.56 -2.56
CA ILE A 52 8.87 -7.94 -2.07
C ILE A 52 10.21 -8.57 -2.43
N ASN A 53 10.94 -9.06 -1.42
CA ASN A 53 12.25 -9.71 -1.59
C ASN A 53 13.26 -8.86 -2.40
N GLY A 54 13.28 -7.54 -2.16
CA GLY A 54 14.18 -6.60 -2.85
C GLY A 54 13.79 -6.24 -4.28
N THR A 55 12.59 -6.61 -4.72
CA THR A 55 12.07 -6.27 -6.06
C THR A 55 10.79 -5.46 -5.92
N TRP A 56 10.75 -4.32 -6.62
CA TRP A 56 9.57 -3.47 -6.71
C TRP A 56 8.57 -4.01 -7.73
N GLY A 57 7.31 -4.07 -7.32
CA GLY A 57 6.21 -4.49 -8.18
C GLY A 57 4.96 -3.65 -7.94
N THR A 58 4.02 -3.76 -8.87
CA THR A 58 2.72 -3.09 -8.79
C THR A 58 1.67 -4.00 -8.15
N VAL A 59 0.63 -3.39 -7.60
CA VAL A 59 -0.52 -4.11 -7.06
C VAL A 59 -1.70 -4.03 -8.03
N CYS A 60 -2.43 -5.12 -8.18
CA CYS A 60 -3.64 -5.16 -8.99
C CYS A 60 -4.80 -4.45 -8.28
N LYS A 61 -5.71 -3.84 -9.06
CA LYS A 61 -6.92 -3.22 -8.52
C LYS A 61 -8.02 -4.24 -8.20
N ASP A 62 -7.87 -5.47 -8.68
CA ASP A 62 -8.89 -6.51 -8.57
C ASP A 62 -9.08 -6.90 -7.11
N GLY A 63 -10.32 -6.78 -6.62
CA GLY A 63 -10.63 -7.00 -5.21
C GLY A 63 -10.08 -5.96 -4.25
N TRP A 64 -9.58 -4.81 -4.74
CA TRP A 64 -9.07 -3.74 -3.88
C TRP A 64 -10.21 -3.05 -3.11
N ILE A 65 -10.07 -2.97 -1.79
CA ILE A 65 -11.07 -2.41 -0.87
C ILE A 65 -10.51 -1.18 -0.10
N GLU A 66 -11.37 -0.51 0.66
CA GLU A 66 -11.01 0.71 1.40
C GLU A 66 -10.00 0.42 2.52
N GLU A 67 -10.14 -0.72 3.19
CA GLU A 67 -9.27 -1.20 4.26
C GLU A 67 -7.82 -1.31 3.79
N ASN A 68 -7.61 -1.82 2.57
CA ASN A 68 -6.28 -1.86 1.94
C ASN A 68 -5.72 -0.44 1.75
N SER A 69 -6.56 0.50 1.34
CA SER A 69 -6.16 1.89 1.11
C SER A 69 -5.80 2.60 2.41
N LEU A 70 -6.56 2.33 3.47
CA LEU A 70 -6.30 2.83 4.82
C LEU A 70 -4.95 2.32 5.31
N LEU A 71 -4.70 1.00 5.23
CA LEU A 71 -3.44 0.41 5.66
C LEU A 71 -2.24 1.02 4.93
N VAL A 72 -2.31 1.13 3.60
CA VAL A 72 -1.21 1.72 2.83
C VAL A 72 -1.00 3.20 3.14
N CYS A 73 -2.07 3.99 3.34
CA CYS A 73 -1.92 5.38 3.77
C CYS A 73 -1.22 5.45 5.12
N GLN A 74 -1.56 4.58 6.07
CA GLN A 74 -0.89 4.49 7.36
C GLN A 74 0.60 4.13 7.22
N GLN A 75 0.93 3.12 6.40
CA GLN A 75 2.33 2.75 6.13
C GLN A 75 3.14 3.88 5.49
N LEU A 76 2.50 4.73 4.69
CA LEU A 76 3.12 5.90 4.06
C LEU A 76 3.16 7.14 4.98
N GLY A 77 2.57 7.07 6.18
CA GLY A 77 2.43 8.23 7.08
C GLY A 77 1.49 9.32 6.53
N LEU A 78 0.50 8.92 5.74
CA LEU A 78 -0.51 9.78 5.11
C LEU A 78 -1.88 9.55 5.75
N ALA A 79 -2.72 10.58 5.80
CA ALA A 79 -4.10 10.39 6.23
C ALA A 79 -4.98 9.89 5.08
N PHE A 80 -5.77 8.87 5.39
CA PHE A 80 -6.68 8.24 4.42
C PHE A 80 -7.90 9.13 4.13
N ASN A 81 -8.32 9.17 2.88
CA ASN A 81 -9.59 9.81 2.49
C ASN A 81 -10.57 8.79 1.90
N PRO A 82 -11.67 8.46 2.61
CA PRO A 82 -12.67 7.52 2.10
C PRO A 82 -13.42 8.07 0.88
N ASN A 83 -13.37 9.38 0.60
CA ASN A 83 -14.03 9.97 -0.56
C ASN A 83 -13.17 9.93 -1.84
N TYR A 84 -11.94 9.44 -1.77
CA TYR A 84 -11.05 9.27 -2.92
C TYR A 84 -10.55 7.82 -3.05
N PRO A 85 -11.43 6.80 -3.06
CA PRO A 85 -11.02 5.41 -3.13
C PRO A 85 -10.52 5.12 -4.55
N THR A 86 -9.21 5.19 -4.73
CA THR A 86 -8.47 4.99 -5.99
C THR A 86 -8.75 6.03 -7.08
N ALA A 87 -7.72 6.74 -7.55
CA ALA A 87 -7.92 7.72 -8.61
C ALA A 87 -8.45 7.02 -9.88
N ARG A 88 -9.53 7.55 -10.48
CA ARG A 88 -10.08 7.07 -11.77
C ARG A 88 -9.03 6.99 -12.88
N ARG A 89 -7.92 7.71 -12.72
CA ARG A 89 -6.75 7.67 -13.59
C ARG A 89 -5.93 6.44 -13.26
N GLN A 90 -5.99 5.42 -14.11
CA GLN A 90 -4.98 4.38 -14.10
C GLN A 90 -3.65 5.00 -14.54
N VAL A 91 -2.63 4.91 -13.69
CA VAL A 91 -1.26 5.21 -14.09
C VAL A 91 -0.68 3.87 -14.58
N PRO A 92 -0.43 3.71 -15.90
CA PRO A 92 0.11 2.46 -16.43
C PRO A 92 1.46 2.14 -15.76
N ALA A 93 1.77 0.86 -15.56
CA ALA A 93 3.09 0.48 -15.08
C ALA A 93 4.16 0.88 -16.11
N PHE A 94 5.25 1.48 -15.64
CA PHE A 94 6.39 1.81 -16.48
C PHE A 94 7.28 0.55 -16.67
N ASN A 95 7.93 0.40 -17.83
CA ASN A 95 8.96 -0.60 -18.09
C ASN A 95 8.64 -2.06 -17.68
N ASP A 96 7.44 -2.58 -17.97
CA ASP A 96 7.07 -3.95 -17.60
C ASP A 96 7.18 -4.25 -16.08
N THR A 97 7.05 -3.24 -15.21
CA THR A 97 7.05 -3.47 -13.75
C THR A 97 6.00 -4.53 -13.41
N PRO A 98 6.38 -5.67 -12.80
CA PRO A 98 5.50 -6.81 -12.65
C PRO A 98 4.32 -6.49 -11.73
N ILE A 99 3.18 -7.15 -11.94
CA ILE A 99 2.14 -7.20 -10.91
C ILE A 99 2.55 -8.28 -9.93
N VAL A 100 2.83 -7.93 -8.68
CA VAL A 100 3.30 -8.88 -7.66
C VAL A 100 2.19 -9.35 -6.73
N MET A 101 1.10 -8.60 -6.64
CA MET A 101 -0.03 -8.89 -5.77
C MET A 101 -1.36 -8.59 -6.46
N SER A 102 -2.37 -9.44 -6.23
CA SER A 102 -3.76 -9.26 -6.65
C SER A 102 -4.73 -9.81 -5.62
N TRP A 103 -6.01 -9.42 -5.66
CA TRP A 103 -7.03 -9.84 -4.69
C TRP A 103 -6.57 -9.63 -3.23
N VAL A 104 -5.95 -8.47 -3.00
CA VAL A 104 -5.45 -8.11 -1.68
C VAL A 104 -6.61 -7.88 -0.73
N SER A 105 -6.56 -8.53 0.42
CA SER A 105 -7.61 -8.54 1.43
C SER A 105 -6.95 -8.38 2.79
N CYS A 106 -6.80 -7.13 3.23
CA CYS A 106 -6.29 -6.81 4.55
C CYS A 106 -7.40 -6.85 5.60
N ASP A 107 -7.06 -7.17 6.85
CA ASP A 107 -7.94 -7.08 8.01
C ASP A 107 -7.38 -6.11 9.09
N GLU A 108 -8.06 -6.03 10.24
CA GLU A 108 -7.68 -5.10 11.31
C GLU A 108 -6.37 -5.46 12.02
N VAL A 109 -5.87 -6.68 11.88
CA VAL A 109 -4.61 -7.12 12.52
C VAL A 109 -3.41 -7.00 11.59
N ASP A 110 -3.64 -6.85 10.28
CA ASP A 110 -2.58 -6.57 9.32
C ASP A 110 -1.96 -5.20 9.60
N VAL A 111 -0.65 -5.20 9.83
CA VAL A 111 0.15 -3.97 10.03
C VAL A 111 0.96 -3.59 8.79
N ASP A 112 0.92 -4.42 7.75
CA ASP A 112 1.69 -4.26 6.53
C ASP A 112 0.96 -4.88 5.33
N LEU A 113 0.97 -4.19 4.19
CA LEU A 113 0.34 -4.68 2.96
C LEU A 113 0.78 -6.10 2.56
N THR A 114 2.04 -6.47 2.80
CA THR A 114 2.59 -7.79 2.45
C THR A 114 2.16 -8.92 3.40
N LEU A 115 1.61 -8.59 4.56
CA LEU A 115 1.02 -9.56 5.49
C LEU A 115 -0.42 -9.91 5.11
N CYS A 116 -1.09 -9.00 4.40
CA CYS A 116 -2.45 -9.22 3.93
C CYS A 116 -2.55 -10.45 3.05
N ARG A 117 -3.70 -11.13 3.11
CA ARG A 117 -4.00 -12.22 2.18
C ARG A 117 -4.04 -11.67 0.75
N ALA A 118 -3.19 -12.20 -0.12
CA ALA A 118 -3.14 -11.83 -1.53
C ALA A 118 -2.84 -13.05 -2.40
N VAL A 119 -3.27 -12.96 -3.66
CA VAL A 119 -2.80 -13.85 -4.72
C VAL A 119 -1.48 -13.31 -5.22
N ASN A 120 -0.43 -14.12 -5.10
CA ASN A 120 0.85 -13.83 -5.75
C ASN A 120 0.66 -14.00 -7.25
N VAL A 121 0.91 -12.92 -7.98
CA VAL A 121 0.77 -12.88 -9.42
C VAL A 121 2.17 -12.60 -9.98
N ASP A 122 2.51 -13.26 -11.09
CA ASP A 122 3.61 -12.85 -11.97
C ASP A 122 3.01 -12.67 -13.37
N ALA A 123 2.12 -11.69 -13.46
CA ALA A 123 1.35 -11.41 -14.67
C ALA A 123 1.49 -9.93 -15.05
N ARG A 124 1.27 -9.66 -16.34
CA ARG A 124 1.38 -8.32 -16.92
C ARG A 124 0.06 -7.57 -17.00
N SER A 125 -1.06 -8.22 -16.67
CA SER A 125 -2.39 -7.61 -16.70
C SER A 125 -3.25 -8.13 -15.56
N CYS A 126 -4.05 -7.21 -15.00
CA CYS A 126 -5.23 -7.53 -14.20
C CYS A 126 -6.36 -7.98 -15.14
N SER A 127 -7.33 -8.72 -14.60
CA SER A 127 -8.53 -9.14 -15.36
C SER A 127 -9.47 -7.99 -15.70
#